data_AF-A0A165QDE4-F1
#
_entry.id   AF-A0A165QDE4-F1
#
_cell.length_a   1.000
_cell.length_b   1.000
_cell.length_c   1.000
_cell.angle_alpha   90.00
_cell.angle_beta   90.00
_cell.angle_gamma   90.00
#
_symmetry.space_group_name_H-M   'P 1'
#
loop_
_entity.id
_entity.type
_entity.pdbx_description
1 polymer ?
#
loop_
_entity_poly.entity_id
_entity_poly.type
_entity_poly.pdbx_seq_one_letter_code
_entity_poly.pdbx_strand_id
1 'polypeptide(L)'
;MDPLTSLAAASIALVGTHFALSHPLRAPLVAMMGEGAFRGVYSLVAAGCMAWMYLAFKQAPSADLGGSGTVGWIVATVLTLPALVLFLGSLKGNPALPAPGARKAAARNPAGVFAVTRHPMMWGFALWAISHIVLWWSWRTVIVALAILSLALIGARLQDRKKEALMGADWAGWEQRTSYWPRWTRLAGVSPLLWLVGIAGWLGVTWVHIGAGGIPAGIWRWIG
;
A
#
# COMPACT_ATOMS: atom_id res chain seq x y z
N MET A 1 27.44 7.12 -7.04
CA MET A 1 26.19 7.81 -6.71
C MET A 1 25.96 7.64 -5.22
N ASP A 2 25.59 8.68 -4.51
CA ASP A 2 25.22 8.58 -3.08
C ASP A 2 24.04 7.58 -2.89
N PRO A 3 24.04 6.71 -1.86
CA PRO A 3 23.00 5.70 -1.68
C PRO A 3 21.58 6.26 -1.55
N LEU A 4 21.40 7.40 -0.86
CA LEU A 4 20.09 8.04 -0.72
C LEU A 4 19.60 8.60 -2.05
N THR A 5 20.50 9.20 -2.83
CA THR A 5 20.23 9.66 -4.19
C THR A 5 19.83 8.49 -5.10
N SER A 6 20.53 7.36 -5.01
CA SER A 6 20.19 6.15 -5.77
C SER A 6 18.82 5.59 -5.37
N LEU A 7 18.52 5.57 -4.07
CA LEU A 7 17.23 5.13 -3.55
C LEU A 7 16.09 6.04 -4.01
N ALA A 8 16.28 7.35 -3.99
CA ALA A 8 15.32 8.32 -4.49
C ALA A 8 15.07 8.12 -6.00
N ALA A 9 16.13 7.96 -6.78
CA ALA A 9 16.03 7.68 -8.21
C ALA A 9 15.27 6.37 -8.50
N ALA A 10 15.59 5.29 -7.79
CA ALA A 10 14.89 4.01 -7.91
C ALA A 10 13.40 4.11 -7.52
N SER A 11 13.11 4.88 -6.47
CA SER A 11 11.74 5.14 -6.00
C SER A 11 10.94 5.93 -7.02
N ILE A 12 11.52 6.99 -7.58
CA ILE A 12 10.92 7.80 -8.65
C ILE A 12 10.71 6.94 -9.89
N ALA A 13 11.69 6.12 -10.27
CA ALA A 13 11.57 5.20 -11.40
C ALA A 13 10.41 4.21 -11.17
N LEU A 14 10.31 3.60 -9.99
CA LEU A 14 9.22 2.68 -9.65
C LEU A 14 7.85 3.38 -9.77
N VAL A 15 7.68 4.53 -9.12
CA VAL A 15 6.41 5.29 -9.13
C VAL A 15 6.07 5.77 -10.54
N GLY A 16 7.03 6.39 -11.22
CA GLY A 16 6.86 6.98 -12.54
C GLY A 16 6.53 5.94 -13.61
N THR A 17 7.31 4.85 -13.68
CA THR A 17 7.05 3.75 -14.62
C THR A 17 5.74 3.03 -14.30
N HIS A 18 5.40 2.84 -13.02
CA HIS A 18 4.13 2.25 -12.61
C HIS A 18 2.95 3.07 -13.13
N PHE A 19 2.95 4.40 -12.95
CA PHE A 19 1.86 5.24 -13.45
C PHE A 19 1.86 5.36 -14.97
N ALA A 20 3.02 5.56 -15.59
CA ALA A 20 3.13 5.67 -17.04
C ALA A 20 2.61 4.41 -17.74
N LEU A 21 3.06 3.23 -17.31
CA LEU A 21 2.65 1.96 -17.89
C LEU A 21 1.21 1.57 -17.51
N SER A 22 0.71 1.99 -16.35
CA SER A 22 -0.67 1.66 -15.94
C SER A 22 -1.74 2.52 -16.62
N HIS A 23 -1.36 3.70 -17.12
CA HIS A 23 -2.29 4.70 -17.64
C HIS A 23 -1.93 5.16 -19.07
N PRO A 24 -1.14 6.23 -19.31
CA PRO A 24 -0.98 6.80 -20.65
C PRO A 24 -0.33 5.87 -21.66
N LEU A 25 0.62 5.02 -21.21
CA LEU A 25 1.34 4.10 -22.11
C LEU A 25 0.66 2.73 -22.23
N ARG A 26 -0.37 2.44 -21.42
CA ARG A 26 -0.99 1.10 -21.41
C ARG A 26 -1.62 0.76 -22.75
N ALA A 27 -2.57 1.58 -23.19
CA ALA A 27 -3.33 1.33 -24.42
C ALA A 27 -2.44 1.20 -25.67
N PRO A 28 -1.51 2.13 -25.96
CA PRO A 28 -0.65 2.00 -27.14
C PRO A 28 0.25 0.77 -27.07
N LEU A 29 0.89 0.50 -25.92
CA LEU A 29 1.78 -0.66 -25.80
C LEU A 29 1.01 -1.98 -25.91
N VAL A 30 -0.16 -2.10 -25.26
CA VAL A 30 -1.02 -3.29 -25.41
C VAL A 30 -1.49 -3.48 -26.85
N ALA A 31 -1.81 -2.41 -27.58
CA ALA A 31 -2.18 -2.51 -28.99
C ALA A 31 -1.01 -2.98 -29.88
N MET A 32 0.23 -2.61 -29.54
CA MET A 32 1.42 -3.00 -30.30
C MET A 32 1.88 -4.44 -30.05
N MET A 33 1.86 -4.91 -28.79
CA MET A 33 2.46 -6.20 -28.40
C MET A 33 1.49 -7.21 -27.78
N GLY A 34 0.23 -6.83 -27.55
CA GLY A 34 -0.76 -7.64 -26.86
C GLY A 34 -0.66 -7.59 -25.33
N GLU A 35 -1.75 -7.99 -24.66
CA GLU A 35 -1.90 -7.92 -23.19
C GLU A 35 -0.87 -8.79 -22.45
N GLY A 36 -0.57 -9.99 -22.98
CA GLY A 36 0.36 -10.93 -22.34
C GLY A 36 1.79 -10.42 -22.31
N ALA A 37 2.33 -9.99 -23.45
CA ALA A 37 3.69 -9.43 -23.53
C ALA A 37 3.80 -8.13 -22.74
N PHE A 38 2.79 -7.25 -22.81
CA PHE A 38 2.74 -6.03 -22.00
C PHE A 38 2.83 -6.33 -20.50
N ARG A 39 2.07 -7.33 -20.00
CA ARG A 39 2.15 -7.75 -18.60
C ARG A 39 3.54 -8.26 -18.21
N GLY A 40 4.21 -8.97 -19.12
CA GLY A 40 5.60 -9.42 -18.93
C GLY A 40 6.55 -8.23 -18.77
N VAL A 41 6.54 -7.29 -19.72
CA VAL A 41 7.36 -6.06 -19.69
C VAL A 41 7.08 -5.25 -18.43
N TYR A 42 5.81 -5.01 -18.12
CA TYR A 42 5.38 -4.31 -16.91
C TYR A 42 5.97 -4.94 -15.65
N SER A 43 5.88 -6.27 -15.54
CA SER A 43 6.35 -7.00 -14.36
C SER A 43 7.87 -6.95 -14.25
N LEU A 44 8.60 -7.05 -15.36
CA LEU A 44 10.06 -6.96 -15.39
C LEU A 44 10.54 -5.56 -14.99
N VAL A 45 9.90 -4.50 -15.50
CA VAL A 45 10.23 -3.12 -15.13
C VAL A 45 9.98 -2.91 -13.63
N ALA A 46 8.81 -3.31 -13.12
CA ALA A 46 8.49 -3.20 -11.70
C ALA A 46 9.48 -3.99 -10.82
N ALA A 47 9.83 -5.22 -11.21
CA ALA A 47 10.80 -6.05 -10.50
C ALA A 47 12.20 -5.45 -10.52
N GLY A 48 12.64 -4.91 -11.66
CA GLY A 48 13.93 -4.22 -11.78
C GLY A 48 14.02 -2.98 -10.89
N CYS A 49 12.99 -2.13 -10.90
CA CYS A 49 12.92 -0.97 -10.01
C CYS A 49 12.90 -1.39 -8.53
N MET A 50 12.16 -2.45 -8.17
CA MET A 50 12.12 -2.97 -6.81
C MET A 50 13.47 -3.52 -6.36
N ALA A 51 14.16 -4.29 -7.19
CA ALA A 51 15.49 -4.81 -6.91
C ALA A 51 16.52 -3.68 -6.73
N TRP A 52 16.48 -2.66 -7.59
CA TRP A 52 17.31 -1.48 -7.46
C TRP A 52 17.03 -0.74 -6.15
N MET A 53 15.76 -0.47 -5.84
CA MET A 53 15.34 0.19 -4.60
C MET A 53 15.83 -0.59 -3.36
N TYR A 54 15.70 -1.92 -3.36
CA TYR A 54 16.18 -2.79 -2.28
C TYR A 54 17.70 -2.68 -2.09
N LEU A 55 18.48 -2.79 -3.17
CA LEU A 55 19.95 -2.72 -3.10
C LEU A 55 20.42 -1.34 -2.61
N ALA A 56 19.80 -0.26 -3.07
CA ALA A 56 20.11 1.09 -2.61
C ALA A 56 19.71 1.29 -1.13
N PHE A 57 18.55 0.78 -0.72
CA PHE A 57 18.08 0.86 0.67
C PHE A 57 19.03 0.15 1.65
N LYS A 58 19.59 -1.00 1.24
CA LYS A 58 20.57 -1.75 2.03
C LYS A 58 21.88 -1.00 2.25
N GLN A 59 22.28 -0.16 1.30
CA GLN A 59 23.50 0.65 1.37
C GLN A 59 23.29 1.98 2.11
N ALA A 60 22.04 2.46 2.18
CA ALA A 60 21.71 3.71 2.86
C ALA A 60 21.74 3.58 4.40
N PRO A 61 22.10 4.67 5.12
CA PRO A 61 22.15 4.68 6.59
C PRO A 61 20.85 4.19 7.23
N SER A 62 20.98 3.40 8.29
CA SER A 62 19.82 2.77 8.94
C SER A 62 19.10 3.63 9.98
N ALA A 63 19.80 4.63 10.48
CA ALA A 63 19.33 5.66 11.40
C ALA A 63 20.20 6.90 11.18
N ASP A 64 19.60 7.97 10.69
CA ASP A 64 20.27 9.24 10.37
C ASP A 64 19.37 10.46 10.65
N LEU A 65 18.23 10.22 11.31
CA LEU A 65 17.31 11.24 11.79
C LEU A 65 17.12 11.10 13.31
N GLY A 66 16.66 12.17 13.95
CA GLY A 66 16.55 12.24 15.42
C GLY A 66 15.43 11.39 16.05
N GLY A 67 14.55 10.79 15.26
CA GLY A 67 13.35 10.14 15.75
C GLY A 67 12.30 11.12 16.28
N SER A 68 11.08 10.63 16.51
CA SER A 68 9.95 11.43 17.01
C SER A 68 9.57 11.12 18.47
N GLY A 69 10.47 10.47 19.21
CA GLY A 69 10.27 10.11 20.61
C GLY A 69 9.02 9.24 20.86
N THR A 70 8.62 9.14 22.12
CA THR A 70 7.51 8.29 22.58
C THR A 70 6.20 8.54 21.82
N VAL A 71 5.86 9.80 21.54
CA VAL A 71 4.61 10.17 20.86
C VAL A 71 4.55 9.58 19.46
N GLY A 72 5.63 9.68 18.67
CA GLY A 72 5.65 9.12 17.33
C GLY A 72 5.48 7.60 17.29
N TRP A 73 6.04 6.89 18.26
CA TRP A 73 5.86 5.44 18.40
C TRP A 73 4.42 5.05 18.78
N ILE A 74 3.76 5.84 19.64
CA ILE A 74 2.34 5.66 19.94
C ILE A 74 1.52 5.85 18.67
N VAL A 75 1.74 6.94 17.93
CA VAL A 75 1.03 7.20 16.66
C VAL A 75 1.26 6.07 15.67
N ALA A 76 2.52 5.65 15.46
CA ALA A 76 2.83 4.56 14.54
C ALA A 76 2.13 3.24 14.90
N THR A 77 2.05 2.93 16.20
CA THR A 77 1.33 1.75 16.71
C THR A 77 -0.17 1.84 16.41
N VAL A 78 -0.78 2.99 16.71
CA VAL A 78 -2.22 3.23 16.47
C VAL A 78 -2.57 3.19 14.98
N LEU A 79 -1.66 3.59 14.09
CA LEU A 79 -1.89 3.55 12.64
C LEU A 79 -1.70 2.15 12.04
N THR A 80 -0.67 1.40 12.47
CA THR A 80 -0.27 0.15 11.82
C THR A 80 -1.22 -1.02 12.07
N LEU A 81 -1.90 -1.07 13.22
CA LEU A 81 -2.88 -2.14 13.48
C LEU A 81 -4.11 -2.02 12.55
N PRO A 82 -4.83 -0.88 12.47
CA PRO A 82 -5.87 -0.65 11.47
C PRO A 82 -5.37 -0.85 10.04
N ALA A 83 -4.13 -0.43 9.74
CA ALA A 83 -3.52 -0.62 8.43
C ALA A 83 -3.51 -2.10 8.02
N LEU A 84 -3.08 -2.98 8.93
CA LEU A 84 -3.02 -4.42 8.68
C LEU A 84 -4.42 -5.04 8.58
N VAL A 85 -5.37 -4.62 9.40
CA VAL A 85 -6.77 -5.08 9.33
C VAL A 85 -7.39 -4.75 7.98
N LEU A 86 -7.21 -3.50 7.51
CA LEU A 86 -7.67 -3.06 6.20
C LEU A 86 -7.01 -3.86 5.08
N PHE A 87 -5.69 -4.06 5.15
CA PHE A 87 -4.94 -4.85 4.18
C PHE A 87 -5.42 -6.30 4.12
N LEU A 88 -5.44 -7.02 5.25
CA LEU A 88 -5.85 -8.43 5.30
C LEU A 88 -7.30 -8.62 4.85
N GLY A 89 -8.22 -7.76 5.31
CA GLY A 89 -9.62 -7.80 4.90
C GLY A 89 -9.81 -7.54 3.41
N SER A 90 -8.88 -6.83 2.77
CA SER A 90 -8.90 -6.53 1.34
C SER A 90 -8.37 -7.66 0.45
N LEU A 91 -7.82 -8.74 1.02
CA LEU A 91 -7.30 -9.85 0.22
C LEU A 91 -8.42 -10.71 -0.38
N LYS A 92 -9.65 -10.63 0.15
CA LYS A 92 -10.80 -11.40 -0.32
C LYS A 92 -11.88 -10.49 -0.89
N GLY A 93 -12.28 -10.76 -2.14
CA GLY A 93 -13.42 -10.10 -2.77
C GLY A 93 -13.18 -8.64 -3.17
N ASN A 94 -11.93 -8.22 -3.32
CA ASN A 94 -11.55 -6.87 -3.71
C ASN A 94 -11.85 -6.58 -5.19
N PRO A 95 -12.81 -5.71 -5.51
CA PRO A 95 -13.15 -5.39 -6.90
C PRO A 95 -12.04 -4.64 -7.63
N ALA A 96 -11.12 -4.01 -6.89
CA ALA A 96 -10.04 -3.22 -7.43
C ALA A 96 -8.91 -4.10 -8.01
N LEU A 97 -8.70 -5.32 -7.50
CA LEU A 97 -7.65 -6.23 -7.98
C LEU A 97 -7.83 -6.57 -9.48
N PRO A 98 -6.73 -6.82 -10.21
CA PRO A 98 -6.76 -7.30 -11.60
C PRO A 98 -7.02 -8.81 -11.65
N ALA A 99 -8.16 -9.24 -11.10
CA ALA A 99 -8.54 -10.65 -10.99
C ALA A 99 -9.83 -10.97 -11.80
N PRO A 100 -9.98 -12.22 -12.27
CA PRO A 100 -11.27 -12.70 -12.79
C PRO A 100 -12.38 -12.47 -11.76
N GLY A 101 -13.54 -11.98 -12.20
CA GLY A 101 -14.69 -11.74 -11.32
C GLY A 101 -14.74 -10.36 -10.64
N ALA A 102 -13.90 -9.40 -11.03
CA ALA A 102 -13.94 -8.03 -10.51
C ALA A 102 -15.34 -7.38 -10.62
N ARG A 103 -16.06 -7.60 -11.73
CA ARG A 103 -17.46 -7.14 -11.92
C ARG A 103 -18.42 -7.75 -10.91
N LYS A 104 -18.35 -9.08 -10.71
CA LYS A 104 -19.15 -9.79 -9.70
C LYS A 104 -18.84 -9.30 -8.28
N ALA A 105 -17.59 -8.95 -8.01
CA ALA A 105 -17.21 -8.37 -6.72
C ALA A 105 -17.78 -6.94 -6.54
N ALA A 106 -17.70 -6.09 -7.58
CA ALA A 106 -18.26 -4.74 -7.58
C ALA A 106 -19.80 -4.71 -7.43
N ALA A 107 -20.49 -5.73 -7.91
CA ALA A 107 -21.95 -5.86 -7.77
C ALA A 107 -22.43 -6.14 -6.33
N ARG A 108 -21.54 -6.57 -5.42
CA ARG A 108 -21.92 -6.86 -4.03
C ARG A 108 -22.17 -5.58 -3.23
N ASN A 109 -22.96 -5.70 -2.17
CA ASN A 109 -23.06 -4.66 -1.17
C ASN A 109 -21.72 -4.54 -0.41
N PRO A 110 -21.18 -3.32 -0.22
CA PRO A 110 -19.96 -3.13 0.54
C PRO A 110 -20.12 -3.60 1.98
N ALA A 111 -19.23 -4.48 2.42
CA ALA A 111 -19.25 -5.05 3.76
C ALA A 111 -17.82 -5.19 4.30
N GLY A 112 -17.68 -5.35 5.62
CA GLY A 112 -16.37 -5.43 6.28
C GLY A 112 -15.51 -4.21 5.95
N VAL A 113 -14.25 -4.44 5.57
CA VAL A 113 -13.30 -3.36 5.24
C VAL A 113 -13.74 -2.50 4.04
N PHE A 114 -14.55 -3.04 3.13
CA PHE A 114 -15.08 -2.28 1.99
C PHE A 114 -16.22 -1.33 2.40
N ALA A 115 -16.84 -1.53 3.57
CA ALA A 115 -17.74 -0.54 4.16
C ALA A 115 -16.96 0.68 4.69
N VAL A 116 -15.69 0.51 5.08
CA VAL A 116 -14.82 1.59 5.55
C VAL A 116 -14.38 2.48 4.37
N THR A 117 -13.76 1.89 3.35
CA THR A 117 -13.32 2.58 2.13
C THR A 117 -13.41 1.63 0.95
N ARG A 118 -13.52 2.18 -0.26
CA ARG A 118 -13.45 1.45 -1.53
C ARG A 118 -12.11 0.76 -1.73
N HIS A 119 -11.02 1.37 -1.23
CA HIS A 119 -9.64 0.94 -1.44
C HIS A 119 -8.94 0.58 -0.12
N PRO A 120 -9.44 -0.43 0.64
CA PRO A 120 -8.90 -0.73 1.97
C PRO A 120 -7.45 -1.21 1.90
N MET A 121 -7.08 -1.95 0.84
CA MET A 121 -5.69 -2.33 0.59
C MET A 121 -4.76 -1.10 0.54
N MET A 122 -5.15 -0.10 -0.26
CA MET A 122 -4.32 1.08 -0.51
C MET A 122 -4.28 1.96 0.73
N TRP A 123 -5.39 2.10 1.46
CA TRP A 123 -5.38 2.78 2.75
C TRP A 123 -4.56 2.05 3.81
N GLY A 124 -4.50 0.72 3.77
CA GLY A 124 -3.56 -0.06 4.57
C GLY A 124 -2.10 0.34 4.30
N PHE A 125 -1.70 0.35 3.02
CA PHE A 125 -0.36 0.81 2.63
C PHE A 125 -0.10 2.28 2.98
N ALA A 126 -1.10 3.15 2.83
CA ALA A 126 -0.98 4.57 3.15
C ALA A 126 -0.78 4.81 4.65
N LEU A 127 -1.58 4.17 5.51
CA LEU A 127 -1.42 4.25 6.96
C LEU A 127 -0.08 3.68 7.42
N TRP A 128 0.36 2.56 6.83
CA TRP A 128 1.69 2.01 7.05
C TRP A 128 2.78 3.02 6.67
N ALA A 129 2.69 3.63 5.49
CA ALA A 129 3.69 4.63 5.05
C ALA A 129 3.71 5.86 5.97
N ILE A 130 2.54 6.39 6.34
CA ILE A 130 2.43 7.53 7.26
C ILE A 130 3.07 7.20 8.60
N SER A 131 2.82 5.99 9.15
CA SER A 131 3.44 5.58 10.41
C SER A 131 4.97 5.61 10.36
N HIS A 132 5.56 5.20 9.24
CA HIS A 132 7.01 5.16 9.05
C HIS A 132 7.62 6.55 8.84
N ILE A 133 6.87 7.47 8.22
CA ILE A 133 7.27 8.88 8.11
C ILE A 133 7.23 9.56 9.48
N VAL A 134 6.14 9.36 10.25
CA VAL A 134 5.96 9.95 11.58
C VAL A 134 7.05 9.54 12.56
N LEU A 135 7.60 8.32 12.43
CA LEU A 135 8.72 7.87 13.27
C LEU A 135 9.99 8.71 13.09
N TRP A 136 10.14 9.39 11.94
CA TRP A 136 11.28 10.27 11.63
C TRP A 136 12.64 9.63 11.93
N TRP A 137 12.79 8.36 11.57
CA TRP A 137 13.92 7.53 12.00
C TRP A 137 15.10 7.53 11.03
N SER A 138 14.83 7.43 9.72
CA SER A 138 15.88 7.53 8.71
C SER A 138 15.36 8.03 7.37
N TRP A 139 16.23 8.68 6.58
CA TRP A 139 15.89 9.14 5.24
C TRP A 139 15.54 8.00 4.30
N ARG A 140 16.24 6.86 4.40
CA ARG A 140 15.94 5.69 3.56
C ARG A 140 14.48 5.22 3.75
N THR A 141 13.99 5.24 4.99
CA THR A 141 12.63 4.86 5.32
C THR A 141 11.63 5.91 4.84
N VAL A 142 11.94 7.19 5.03
CA VAL A 142 11.08 8.30 4.57
C VAL A 142 10.91 8.26 3.04
N ILE A 143 11.99 8.06 2.28
CA ILE A 143 11.95 7.98 0.81
C ILE A 143 11.05 6.84 0.34
N VAL A 144 11.26 5.62 0.85
CA VAL A 144 10.44 4.46 0.48
C VAL A 144 8.99 4.65 0.91
N ALA A 145 8.76 5.17 2.12
CA ALA A 145 7.41 5.43 2.62
C ALA A 145 6.68 6.46 1.75
N LEU A 146 7.33 7.54 1.31
CA LEU A 146 6.73 8.51 0.39
C LEU A 146 6.39 7.91 -0.98
N ALA A 147 7.25 7.02 -1.50
CA ALA A 147 6.99 6.31 -2.75
C ALA A 147 5.75 5.40 -2.62
N ILE A 148 5.67 4.62 -1.55
CA ILE A 148 4.53 3.75 -1.24
C ILE A 148 3.25 4.57 -1.00
N LEU A 149 3.33 5.68 -0.26
CA LEU A 149 2.20 6.57 -0.01
C LEU A 149 1.65 7.15 -1.32
N SER A 150 2.55 7.56 -2.22
CA SER A 150 2.20 8.06 -3.55
C SER A 150 1.52 6.99 -4.39
N LEU A 151 2.10 5.79 -4.48
CA LEU A 151 1.49 4.64 -5.17
C LEU A 151 0.12 4.28 -4.59
N ALA A 152 -0.01 4.29 -3.26
CA ALA A 152 -1.25 3.94 -2.59
C ALA A 152 -2.37 4.94 -2.88
N LEU A 153 -2.14 6.23 -2.62
CA LEU A 153 -3.21 7.23 -2.72
C LEU A 153 -3.43 7.68 -4.17
N ILE A 154 -2.37 8.09 -4.88
CA ILE A 154 -2.51 8.52 -6.27
C ILE A 154 -2.91 7.32 -7.14
N GLY A 155 -2.29 6.16 -6.92
CA GLY A 155 -2.63 4.94 -7.66
C GLY A 155 -4.06 4.50 -7.42
N ALA A 156 -4.59 4.55 -6.19
CA ALA A 156 -6.01 4.27 -5.93
C ALA A 156 -6.94 5.21 -6.71
N ARG A 157 -6.64 6.51 -6.75
CA ARG A 157 -7.44 7.49 -7.49
C ARG A 157 -7.39 7.27 -9.00
N LEU A 158 -6.22 6.95 -9.55
CA LEU A 158 -6.07 6.62 -10.97
C LEU A 158 -6.69 5.25 -11.30
N GLN A 159 -6.69 4.33 -10.34
CA GLN A 159 -7.33 3.02 -10.46
C GLN A 159 -8.85 3.14 -10.53
N ASP A 160 -9.48 4.08 -9.82
CA ASP A 160 -10.91 4.41 -10.02
C ASP A 160 -11.16 4.77 -11.48
N ARG A 161 -10.45 5.77 -12.02
CA ARG A 161 -10.59 6.20 -13.43
C ARG A 161 -10.39 5.06 -14.43
N LYS A 162 -9.40 4.21 -14.18
CA LYS A 162 -9.14 3.03 -15.01
C LYS A 162 -10.29 2.03 -14.93
N LYS A 163 -10.86 1.81 -13.75
CA LYS A 163 -11.98 0.87 -13.54
C LYS A 163 -13.28 1.42 -14.11
N GLU A 164 -13.53 2.73 -14.01
CA GLU A 164 -14.64 3.41 -14.70
C GLU A 164 -14.59 3.13 -16.21
N ALA A 165 -13.42 3.32 -16.84
CA ALA A 165 -13.25 3.06 -18.28
C ALA A 165 -13.42 1.57 -18.67
N LEU A 166 -12.99 0.64 -17.82
CA LEU A 166 -13.01 -0.81 -18.13
C LEU A 166 -14.31 -1.52 -17.73
N MET A 167 -15.04 -1.00 -16.74
CA MET A 167 -16.20 -1.66 -16.14
C MET A 167 -17.50 -0.85 -16.27
N GLY A 168 -17.42 0.44 -16.60
CA GLY A 168 -18.59 1.30 -16.81
C GLY A 168 -19.52 1.33 -15.60
N ALA A 169 -20.81 1.04 -15.84
CA ALA A 169 -21.86 1.09 -14.84
C ALA A 169 -21.59 0.21 -13.60
N ASP A 170 -20.88 -0.92 -13.76
CA ASP A 170 -20.54 -1.80 -12.64
C ASP A 170 -19.66 -1.09 -11.61
N TRP A 171 -18.66 -0.32 -12.07
CA TRP A 171 -17.79 0.44 -11.18
C TRP A 171 -18.53 1.66 -10.65
N ALA A 172 -19.25 2.41 -11.49
CA ALA A 172 -20.02 3.57 -11.04
C ALA A 172 -21.01 3.21 -9.90
N GLY A 173 -21.69 2.07 -10.00
CA GLY A 173 -22.55 1.58 -8.92
C GLY A 173 -21.78 1.23 -7.64
N TRP A 174 -20.61 0.61 -7.76
CA TRP A 174 -19.71 0.36 -6.62
C TRP A 174 -19.25 1.68 -5.97
N GLU A 175 -18.95 2.68 -6.80
CA GLU A 175 -18.52 3.99 -6.33
C GLU A 175 -19.59 4.70 -5.50
N GLN A 176 -20.85 4.66 -5.94
CA GLN A 176 -21.99 5.27 -5.25
C GLN A 176 -22.26 4.66 -3.86
N ARG A 177 -21.91 3.39 -3.64
CA ARG A 177 -22.12 2.69 -2.37
C ARG A 177 -20.92 2.75 -1.42
N THR A 178 -19.78 3.22 -1.90
CA THR A 178 -18.49 3.25 -1.18
C THR A 178 -17.92 4.66 -1.11
N SER A 179 -16.82 4.83 -0.39
CA SER A 179 -16.11 6.11 -0.29
C SER A 179 -14.63 5.90 -0.57
N TYR A 180 -14.00 6.82 -1.29
CA TYR A 180 -12.55 6.85 -1.43
C TYR A 180 -11.90 7.08 -0.06
N TRP A 181 -12.34 8.11 0.66
CA TRP A 181 -11.86 8.42 2.00
C TRP A 181 -12.43 7.44 3.04
N PRO A 182 -11.63 6.93 4.00
CA PRO A 182 -12.10 5.98 4.99
C PRO A 182 -13.15 6.61 5.90
N ARG A 183 -14.28 5.92 6.02
CA ARG A 183 -15.31 6.20 7.02
C ARG A 183 -14.90 5.52 8.33
N TRP A 184 -14.05 6.17 9.11
CA TRP A 184 -13.45 5.58 10.32
C TRP A 184 -14.48 5.04 11.33
N THR A 185 -15.67 5.62 11.40
CA THR A 185 -16.79 5.11 12.21
C THR A 185 -17.24 3.70 11.83
N ARG A 186 -17.00 3.25 10.59
CA ARG A 186 -17.32 1.90 10.11
C ARG A 186 -16.25 0.87 10.47
N LEU A 187 -15.07 1.30 10.92
CA LEU A 187 -13.95 0.41 11.20
C LEU A 187 -14.25 -0.55 12.36
N ALA A 188 -14.96 -0.08 13.39
CA ALA A 188 -15.42 -0.91 14.51
C ALA A 188 -16.42 -1.99 14.08
N GLY A 189 -17.13 -1.80 12.95
CA GLY A 189 -18.06 -2.77 12.37
C GLY A 189 -17.38 -3.86 11.54
N VAL A 190 -16.05 -3.86 11.42
CA VAL A 190 -15.29 -4.96 10.81
C VAL A 190 -15.38 -6.20 11.71
N SER A 191 -15.50 -7.38 11.09
CA SER A 191 -15.70 -8.66 11.82
C SER A 191 -14.69 -8.85 12.97
N PRO A 192 -15.14 -9.26 14.17
CA PRO A 192 -14.25 -9.58 15.28
C PRO A 192 -13.18 -10.61 14.93
N LEU A 193 -13.52 -11.60 14.09
CA LEU A 193 -12.54 -12.60 13.62
C LEU A 193 -11.41 -11.94 12.83
N LEU A 194 -11.72 -10.97 11.96
CA LEU A 194 -10.70 -10.26 11.19
C LEU A 194 -9.84 -9.38 12.10
N TRP A 195 -10.41 -8.78 13.14
CA TRP A 195 -9.64 -8.09 14.17
C TRP A 195 -8.70 -9.02 14.93
N LEU A 196 -9.16 -10.20 15.34
CA LEU A 196 -8.30 -11.20 16.00
C LEU A 196 -7.14 -11.63 15.09
N VAL A 197 -7.42 -11.94 13.82
CA VAL A 197 -6.39 -12.26 12.83
C VAL A 197 -5.45 -11.07 12.60
N GLY A 198 -5.99 -9.84 12.54
CA GLY A 198 -5.20 -8.62 12.39
C GLY A 198 -4.28 -8.37 13.58
N ILE A 199 -4.74 -8.56 14.82
CA ILE A 199 -3.94 -8.43 16.03
C ILE A 199 -2.84 -9.49 16.06
N ALA A 200 -3.19 -10.76 15.82
CA ALA A 200 -2.21 -11.85 15.79
C ALA A 200 -1.15 -11.63 14.70
N GLY A 201 -1.59 -11.23 13.50
CA GLY A 201 -0.70 -10.89 12.39
C GLY A 201 0.17 -9.67 12.70
N TRP A 202 -0.38 -8.64 13.36
CA TRP A 202 0.34 -7.43 13.73
C TRP A 202 1.42 -7.73 14.78
N LEU A 203 1.10 -8.56 15.78
CA LEU A 203 2.08 -9.04 16.75
C LEU A 203 3.22 -9.80 16.07
N GLY A 204 2.89 -10.72 15.14
CA GLY A 204 3.88 -11.48 14.38
C GLY A 204 4.78 -10.59 13.51
N VAL A 205 4.19 -9.67 12.74
CA VAL A 205 4.94 -8.76 11.86
C VAL A 205 5.81 -7.81 12.66
N THR A 206 5.29 -7.24 13.75
CA THR A 206 6.07 -6.33 14.62
C THR A 206 7.14 -7.07 15.41
N TRP A 207 6.99 -8.36 15.68
CA TRP A 207 8.03 -9.20 16.26
C TRP A 207 9.15 -9.48 15.24
N VAL A 208 8.80 -9.88 14.01
CA VAL A 208 9.78 -10.06 12.92
C VAL A 208 10.52 -8.75 12.61
N HIS A 209 9.85 -7.61 12.77
CA HIS A 209 10.45 -6.29 12.61
C HIS A 209 11.66 -6.06 13.52
N ILE A 210 11.74 -6.70 14.69
CA ILE A 210 12.91 -6.61 15.58
C ILE A 210 14.15 -7.11 14.86
N GLY A 211 14.10 -8.30 14.26
CA GLY A 211 15.24 -8.89 13.55
C GLY A 211 15.51 -8.23 12.20
N ALA A 212 14.46 -7.91 11.44
CA ALA A 212 14.60 -7.34 10.10
C ALA A 212 15.00 -5.85 10.11
N GLY A 213 14.44 -5.08 11.04
CA GLY A 213 14.64 -3.63 11.17
C GLY A 213 15.65 -3.24 12.25
N GLY A 214 16.04 -4.17 13.13
CA GLY A 214 16.93 -3.92 14.26
C GLY A 214 16.28 -3.11 15.39
N ILE A 215 14.96 -2.91 15.36
CA ILE A 215 14.25 -2.00 16.26
C ILE A 215 12.91 -2.62 16.70
N PRO A 216 12.63 -2.72 18.01
CA PRO A 216 11.33 -3.11 18.51
C PRO A 216 10.21 -2.17 18.05
N ALA A 217 9.15 -2.74 17.49
CA ALA A 217 7.96 -2.03 17.04
C ALA A 217 6.71 -2.57 17.75
N GLY A 218 5.62 -1.78 17.70
CA GLY A 218 4.36 -2.17 18.31
C GLY A 218 4.47 -2.39 19.82
N ILE A 219 3.86 -3.45 20.33
CA ILE A 219 3.85 -3.73 21.77
C ILE A 219 5.25 -4.06 22.31
N TRP A 220 6.09 -4.69 21.49
CA TRP A 220 7.42 -5.18 21.85
C TRP A 220 8.38 -4.06 22.27
N ARG A 221 8.12 -2.83 21.85
CA ARG A 221 8.87 -1.65 22.29
C ARG A 221 8.67 -1.33 23.77
N TRP A 222 7.50 -1.64 24.32
CA TRP A 222 7.07 -1.17 25.64
C TRP A 222 7.28 -2.21 26.74
N ILE A 223 7.42 -3.47 26.36
CA ILE A 223 7.51 -4.62 27.28
C ILE A 223 8.91 -5.24 27.31
N GLY A 224 9.85 -4.72 26.52
CA GLY A 224 11.22 -5.22 26.38
C GLY A 224 12.25 -4.19 26.79
#